data_AF-A0A319DJY8-F1
#
_entry.id   AF-A0A319DJY8-F1
#
_cell.length_a   1.000
_cell.length_b   1.000
_cell.length_c   1.000
_cell.angle_alpha   90.00
_cell.angle_beta   90.00
_cell.angle_gamma   90.00
#
_symmetry.space_group_name_H-M   'P 1'
#
loop_
_entity.id
_entity.type
_entity.pdbx_description
1 polymer ?
#
loop_
_entity_poly.entity_id
_entity_poly.type
_entity_poly.pdbx_seq_one_letter_code
_entity_poly.pdbx_strand_id
1 'polypeptide(L)'
;MKAFTLRLLLLTALVVLAAAWSKEDYEIFRLHDEVSTTEGANVTFYDFLGVRPNANQDEVNKAYRKKSRLLHPDKVKRTFIANSSKDKTRSKNSKSGVHVNQGPSQRQIAAAVKEAHERSARLNTVADILRGPARERYDHFLRNGFPKWKGTGYYYSRFRPGLGSVLVGLFLVFGGGAHYAALVLSWKCQREFVDRYIRQARRAAWGDETGVRGIPGLDSAPALAPAPEPEPEAAAVPMNRRQKRMMDRENRKEGKKGSRATSRTPGTVTPTSESVEPTGERKRVVAENGKVLIVDSVGNVFLEEETEDGERHEFLLDIEEIQRPKISDTMVFRIPVWFYHKTVGRTLGSSAAPDDDVDAGEEPSDVVEQPAEATSSSTATSNTRSSRRKGKRSQRS
;
A
#
# COMPACT_ATOMS: atom_id res chain seq x y z
N MET A 1 37.96 19.05 5.46
CA MET A 1 37.42 19.70 6.69
C MET A 1 36.74 21.04 6.39
N LYS A 2 37.37 21.99 5.70
CA LYS A 2 36.80 23.33 5.41
C LYS A 2 35.43 23.33 4.69
N ALA A 3 35.22 22.42 3.73
CA ALA A 3 33.92 22.32 3.02
C ALA A 3 32.81 21.71 3.90
N PHE A 4 33.16 20.79 4.80
CA PHE A 4 32.19 20.20 5.74
C PHE A 4 31.77 21.22 6.80
N THR A 5 32.72 21.99 7.34
CA THR A 5 32.41 23.08 8.29
C THR A 5 31.58 24.19 7.65
N LEU A 6 31.82 24.53 6.38
CA LEU A 6 31.04 25.53 5.65
C LEU A 6 29.61 25.02 5.37
N ARG A 7 29.45 23.75 5.00
CA ARG A 7 28.13 23.10 4.87
C ARG A 7 27.39 23.04 6.21
N LEU A 8 28.10 22.73 7.30
CA LEU A 8 27.53 22.71 8.64
C LEU A 8 27.07 24.11 9.07
N LEU A 9 27.89 25.14 8.86
CA LEU A 9 27.55 26.52 9.18
C LEU A 9 26.38 27.03 8.34
N LEU A 10 26.35 26.68 7.05
CA LEU A 10 25.22 27.00 6.18
C LEU A 10 23.94 26.28 6.64
N LEU A 11 24.05 25.01 7.06
CA LEU A 11 22.92 24.26 7.60
C LEU A 11 22.43 24.85 8.91
N THR A 12 23.32 25.25 9.83
CA THR A 12 22.92 25.89 11.09
C THR A 12 22.31 27.27 10.85
N ALA A 13 22.86 28.07 9.93
CA ALA A 13 22.28 29.35 9.53
C ALA A 13 20.87 29.18 8.95
N LEU A 14 20.66 28.16 8.09
CA LEU A 14 19.34 27.84 7.56
C LEU A 14 18.38 27.35 8.65
N VAL A 15 18.85 26.57 9.62
CA VAL A 15 18.04 26.12 10.76
C VAL A 15 17.63 27.31 11.64
N VAL A 16 18.54 28.26 11.91
CA VAL A 16 18.22 29.48 12.67
C VAL A 16 17.22 30.35 11.91
N LEU A 17 17.36 30.51 10.59
CA LEU A 17 16.37 31.22 9.78
C LEU A 17 15.01 30.52 9.79
N ALA A 18 14.99 29.19 9.68
CA ALA A 18 13.76 28.41 9.70
C ALA A 18 13.08 28.40 11.08
N ALA A 19 13.87 28.49 12.17
CA ALA A 19 13.40 28.58 13.55
C ALA A 19 13.09 30.01 14.00
N ALA A 20 13.27 31.01 13.14
CA ALA A 20 13.08 32.43 13.50
C ALA A 20 11.62 32.79 13.80
N TRP A 21 10.65 31.95 13.40
CA TRP A 21 9.22 32.22 13.61
C TRP A 21 8.64 31.33 14.70
N SER A 22 7.96 31.97 15.64
CA SER A 22 7.25 31.31 16.72
C SER A 22 5.88 30.81 16.27
N LYS A 23 5.27 29.93 17.07
CA LYS A 23 3.90 29.43 16.85
C LYS A 23 2.88 30.58 16.73
N GLU A 24 3.03 31.61 17.57
CA GLU A 24 2.15 32.78 17.60
C GLU A 24 2.23 33.58 16.29
N ASP A 25 3.40 33.63 15.66
CA ASP A 25 3.58 34.32 14.37
C ASP A 25 2.83 33.58 13.25
N TYR A 26 2.90 32.24 13.23
CA TYR A 26 2.14 31.42 12.30
C TYR A 26 0.62 31.57 12.48
N GLU A 27 0.14 31.70 13.72
CA GLU A 27 -1.28 31.94 14.00
C GLU A 27 -1.73 33.30 13.47
N ILE A 28 -0.92 34.35 13.67
CA ILE A 28 -1.18 35.69 13.11
C ILE A 28 -1.22 35.64 11.58
N PHE A 29 -0.25 34.99 10.92
CA PHE A 29 -0.17 34.90 9.46
C PHE A 29 -1.36 34.16 8.87
N ARG A 30 -1.73 33.02 9.48
CA ARG A 30 -2.91 32.26 9.09
C ARG A 30 -4.17 33.11 9.22
N LEU A 31 -4.35 33.79 10.35
CA LEU A 31 -5.54 34.57 10.60
C LEU A 31 -5.64 35.79 9.67
N HIS A 32 -4.52 36.42 9.34
CA HIS A 32 -4.46 37.49 8.35
C HIS A 32 -4.86 36.99 6.95
N ASP A 33 -4.36 35.82 6.52
CA ASP A 33 -4.73 35.22 5.23
C ASP A 33 -6.21 34.82 5.19
N GLU A 34 -6.74 34.27 6.29
CA GLU A 34 -8.16 33.95 6.42
C GLU A 34 -9.05 35.21 6.32
N VAL A 35 -8.72 36.27 7.08
CA VAL A 35 -9.47 37.53 7.07
C VAL A 35 -9.42 38.19 5.69
N SER A 36 -8.23 38.27 5.07
CA SER A 36 -8.08 38.86 3.74
C SER A 36 -8.81 38.06 2.64
N THR A 37 -8.86 36.73 2.76
CA THR A 37 -9.61 35.89 1.82
C THR A 37 -11.12 36.06 1.97
N THR A 38 -11.64 36.22 3.19
CA THR A 38 -13.09 36.28 3.43
C THR A 38 -13.69 37.68 3.39
N GLU A 39 -12.94 38.69 3.83
CA GLU A 39 -13.44 40.07 3.97
C GLU A 39 -12.90 41.01 2.87
N GLY A 40 -11.82 40.62 2.18
CA GLY A 40 -11.21 41.38 1.09
C GLY A 40 -9.70 41.60 1.29
N ALA A 41 -8.97 41.77 0.18
CA ALA A 41 -7.50 41.73 0.16
C ALA A 41 -6.78 42.78 1.03
N ASN A 42 -7.46 43.87 1.43
CA ASN A 42 -6.86 44.99 2.17
C ASN A 42 -7.45 45.16 3.58
N VAL A 43 -8.18 44.18 4.11
CA VAL A 43 -8.82 44.28 5.43
C VAL A 43 -7.84 43.86 6.52
N THR A 44 -7.45 44.81 7.39
CA THR A 44 -6.62 44.55 8.56
C THR A 44 -7.45 44.02 9.74
N PHE A 45 -6.79 43.57 10.82
CA PHE A 45 -7.49 43.19 12.06
C PHE A 45 -8.22 44.39 12.69
N TYR A 46 -7.66 45.58 12.55
CA TYR A 46 -8.26 46.82 13.01
C TYR A 46 -9.55 47.15 12.24
N ASP A 47 -9.52 47.02 10.91
CA ASP A 47 -10.71 47.21 10.06
C ASP A 47 -11.77 46.12 10.32
N PHE A 48 -11.31 44.87 10.47
CA PHE A 48 -12.17 43.74 10.79
C PHE A 48 -12.86 43.88 12.14
N LEU A 49 -12.24 44.54 13.13
CA LEU A 49 -12.88 44.87 14.40
C LEU A 49 -13.64 46.21 14.36
N GLY A 50 -13.27 47.10 13.44
CA GLY A 50 -13.81 48.45 13.29
C GLY A 50 -13.25 49.45 14.30
N VAL A 51 -11.96 49.33 14.63
CA VAL A 51 -11.21 50.23 15.52
C VAL A 51 -10.00 50.80 14.82
N ARG A 52 -9.41 51.88 15.35
CA ARG A 52 -8.15 52.44 14.81
C ARG A 52 -6.93 51.65 15.30
N PRO A 53 -5.81 51.64 14.57
CA PRO A 53 -4.58 50.96 15.01
C PRO A 53 -4.02 51.47 16.35
N ASN A 54 -4.29 52.72 16.71
CA ASN A 54 -3.92 53.34 17.98
C ASN A 54 -4.99 53.24 19.08
N ALA A 55 -6.04 52.44 18.89
CA ALA A 55 -7.14 52.32 19.84
C ALA A 55 -6.70 51.71 21.18
N ASN A 56 -7.30 52.19 22.27
CA ASN A 56 -7.06 51.67 23.61
C ASN A 56 -7.75 50.29 23.80
N GLN A 57 -7.30 49.53 24.80
CA GLN A 57 -7.84 48.21 25.12
C GLN A 57 -9.35 48.21 25.40
N ASP A 58 -9.86 49.24 26.06
CA ASP A 58 -11.29 49.38 26.35
C ASP A 58 -12.12 49.59 25.08
N GLU A 59 -11.57 50.30 24.11
CA GLU A 59 -12.21 50.51 22.81
C GLU A 59 -12.26 49.19 22.01
N VAL A 60 -11.18 48.41 22.02
CA VAL A 60 -11.11 47.06 21.45
C VAL A 60 -12.18 46.17 22.09
N ASN A 61 -12.31 46.20 23.42
CA ASN A 61 -13.33 45.45 24.16
C ASN A 61 -14.76 45.86 23.80
N LYS A 62 -15.01 47.17 23.68
CA LYS A 62 -16.33 47.70 23.31
C LYS A 62 -16.69 47.31 21.87
N ALA A 63 -15.75 47.43 20.94
CA ALA A 63 -15.93 47.07 19.55
C ALA A 63 -16.16 45.55 19.38
N TYR A 64 -15.39 44.73 20.07
CA TYR A 64 -15.58 43.28 20.13
C TYR A 64 -16.98 42.92 20.61
N ARG A 65 -17.43 43.47 21.75
CA ARG A 65 -18.79 43.21 22.28
C ARG A 65 -19.88 43.62 21.29
N LYS A 66 -19.66 44.68 20.51
CA LYS A 66 -20.59 45.13 19.47
C LYS A 66 -20.61 44.15 18.30
N LYS A 67 -19.45 43.78 17.74
CA LYS A 67 -19.36 42.89 16.58
C LYS A 67 -19.72 41.43 16.92
N SER A 68 -19.33 40.92 18.08
CA SER A 68 -19.71 39.57 18.56
C SER A 68 -21.23 39.38 18.59
N ARG A 69 -21.98 40.37 19.11
CA ARG A 69 -23.46 40.33 19.11
C ARG A 69 -24.07 40.33 17.70
N LEU A 70 -23.42 40.95 16.73
CA LEU A 70 -23.88 41.00 15.34
C LEU A 70 -23.59 39.69 14.60
N LEU A 71 -22.40 39.11 14.81
CA LEU A 71 -21.91 37.92 14.13
C LEU A 71 -22.29 36.60 14.81
N HIS A 72 -22.92 36.66 15.98
CA HIS A 72 -23.35 35.46 16.71
C HIS A 72 -24.27 34.57 15.85
N PRO A 73 -24.06 33.24 15.79
CA PRO A 73 -24.79 32.34 14.90
C PRO A 73 -26.31 32.39 15.09
N ASP A 74 -26.80 32.53 16.33
CA ASP A 74 -28.24 32.66 16.59
C ASP A 74 -28.81 33.96 16.00
N LYS A 75 -28.08 35.08 16.12
CA LYS A 75 -28.53 36.35 15.56
C LYS A 75 -28.53 36.29 14.04
N VAL A 76 -27.49 35.71 13.43
CA VAL A 76 -27.39 35.53 11.98
C VAL A 76 -28.49 34.61 11.46
N LYS A 77 -28.81 33.52 12.16
CA LYS A 77 -29.94 32.65 11.81
C LYS A 77 -31.25 33.44 11.74
N ARG A 78 -31.53 34.24 12.77
CA ARG A 78 -32.75 35.06 12.86
C ARG A 78 -32.78 36.14 11.78
N THR A 79 -31.68 36.84 11.53
CA THR A 79 -31.62 37.86 10.48
C THR A 79 -31.71 37.26 9.08
N PHE A 80 -31.10 36.10 8.84
CA PHE A 80 -31.18 35.39 7.55
C PHE A 80 -32.61 34.98 7.22
N ILE A 81 -33.34 34.42 8.18
CA ILE A 81 -34.77 34.08 8.01
C ILE A 81 -35.60 35.34 7.77
N ALA A 82 -35.37 36.40 8.54
CA ALA A 82 -36.11 37.66 8.40
C ALA A 82 -35.81 38.40 7.09
N ASN A 83 -34.57 38.32 6.57
CA ASN A 83 -34.19 38.93 5.30
C ASN A 83 -34.77 38.12 4.12
N SER A 84 -34.73 36.79 4.19
CA SER A 84 -35.28 35.93 3.14
C SER A 84 -36.79 36.03 3.01
N SER A 85 -37.53 36.40 4.07
CA SER A 85 -38.98 36.67 4.00
C SER A 85 -39.31 38.06 3.46
N LYS A 86 -38.38 39.02 3.55
CA LYS A 86 -38.53 40.39 3.04
C LYS A 86 -38.20 40.54 1.54
N ASP A 87 -37.49 39.60 0.94
CA ASP A 87 -37.18 39.60 -0.48
C ASP A 87 -38.44 39.38 -1.35
N LYS A 88 -39.08 40.49 -1.73
CA LYS A 88 -40.27 40.53 -2.61
C LYS A 88 -39.95 40.12 -4.06
N THR A 89 -38.67 40.04 -4.43
CA THR A 89 -38.21 39.61 -5.76
C THR A 89 -38.53 38.14 -6.04
N ARG A 90 -38.56 37.29 -5.01
CA ARG A 90 -38.97 35.87 -5.11
C ARG A 90 -40.46 35.64 -5.35
N SER A 91 -41.28 36.68 -5.23
CA SER A 91 -42.74 36.62 -5.40
C SER A 91 -43.22 36.97 -6.83
N LYS A 92 -42.34 37.34 -7.76
CA LYS A 92 -42.73 37.78 -9.12
C LYS A 92 -42.99 36.62 -10.10
N ASN A 93 -43.93 35.73 -9.80
CA ASN A 93 -44.54 34.90 -10.85
C ASN A 93 -45.98 35.39 -11.05
N SER A 94 -46.31 35.92 -12.22
CA SER A 94 -47.54 36.69 -12.48
C SER A 94 -48.79 35.83 -12.74
N LYS A 95 -48.92 34.68 -12.08
CA LYS A 95 -50.11 33.83 -12.21
C LYS A 95 -51.00 34.00 -10.99
N SER A 96 -52.28 34.27 -11.24
CA SER A 96 -53.31 34.40 -10.21
C SER A 96 -53.41 33.11 -9.40
N GLY A 97 -52.84 33.12 -8.20
CA GLY A 97 -52.78 32.01 -7.25
C GLY A 97 -52.07 32.46 -5.97
N VAL A 98 -52.44 31.88 -4.82
CA VAL A 98 -51.88 32.21 -3.51
C VAL A 98 -50.39 31.82 -3.47
N HIS A 99 -49.52 32.76 -3.79
CA HIS A 99 -48.07 32.60 -3.69
C HIS A 99 -47.62 32.76 -2.24
N VAL A 100 -47.49 31.64 -1.52
CA VAL A 100 -46.83 31.63 -0.20
C VAL A 100 -45.33 31.80 -0.43
N ASN A 101 -44.73 32.85 0.15
CA ASN A 101 -43.29 33.06 0.09
C ASN A 101 -42.59 31.91 0.83
N GLN A 102 -41.92 31.02 0.08
CA GLN A 102 -41.21 29.89 0.69
C GLN A 102 -39.98 30.44 1.42
N GLY A 103 -39.90 30.17 2.74
CA GLY A 103 -38.73 30.51 3.54
C GLY A 103 -37.46 29.81 3.06
N PRO A 104 -36.29 30.21 3.58
CA PRO A 104 -35.02 29.62 3.17
C PRO A 104 -34.96 28.13 3.54
N SER A 105 -34.30 27.35 2.68
CA SER A 105 -34.12 25.92 2.92
C SER A 105 -33.28 25.68 4.18
N GLN A 106 -33.54 24.59 4.92
CA GLN A 106 -32.75 24.21 6.10
C GLN A 106 -31.25 24.10 5.79
N ARG A 107 -30.88 23.65 4.58
CA ARG A 107 -29.47 23.59 4.15
C ARG A 107 -28.83 24.98 4.04
N GLN A 108 -29.59 25.96 3.55
CA GLN A 108 -29.12 27.35 3.44
C GLN A 108 -28.97 27.98 4.82
N ILE A 109 -29.92 27.72 5.73
CA ILE A 109 -29.85 28.16 7.12
C ILE A 109 -28.61 27.56 7.80
N ALA A 110 -28.40 26.24 7.66
CA ALA A 110 -27.24 25.56 8.24
C ALA A 110 -25.91 26.09 7.69
N ALA A 111 -25.83 26.36 6.38
CA ALA A 111 -24.64 26.95 5.77
C ALA A 111 -24.35 28.36 6.31
N ALA A 112 -25.38 29.22 6.40
CA ALA A 112 -25.24 30.57 6.95
C ALA A 112 -24.84 30.55 8.44
N VAL A 113 -25.39 29.62 9.23
CA VAL A 113 -25.01 29.44 10.64
C VAL A 113 -23.58 28.94 10.77
N LYS A 114 -23.13 28.03 9.89
CA LYS A 114 -21.75 27.55 9.86
C LYS A 114 -20.77 28.68 9.53
N GLU A 115 -21.07 29.48 8.51
CA GLU A 115 -20.26 30.64 8.15
C GLU A 115 -20.18 31.66 9.28
N ALA A 116 -21.31 31.95 9.94
CA ALA A 116 -21.36 32.81 11.12
C ALA A 116 -20.51 32.27 12.28
N HIS A 117 -20.56 30.95 12.52
CA HIS A 117 -19.74 30.31 13.53
C HIS A 117 -18.25 30.49 13.24
N GLU A 118 -17.80 30.19 12.02
CA GLU A 118 -16.41 30.40 11.60
C GLU A 118 -15.98 31.87 11.72
N ARG A 119 -16.83 32.80 11.25
CA ARG A 119 -16.56 34.24 11.33
C ARG A 119 -16.49 34.76 12.76
N SER A 120 -17.33 34.22 13.66
CA SER A 120 -17.29 34.54 15.09
C SER A 120 -16.02 34.00 15.78
N ALA A 121 -15.58 32.80 15.40
CA ALA A 121 -14.33 32.22 15.91
C ALA A 121 -13.10 33.04 15.48
N ARG A 122 -13.07 33.51 14.22
CA ARG A 122 -12.04 34.45 13.74
C ARG A 122 -12.09 35.78 14.50
N LEU A 123 -13.27 36.30 14.80
CA LEU A 123 -13.42 37.52 15.58
C LEU A 123 -12.90 37.38 17.01
N ASN A 124 -13.11 36.24 17.66
CA ASN A 124 -12.59 35.99 19.00
C ASN A 124 -11.05 35.97 18.98
N THR A 125 -10.46 35.19 18.07
CA THR A 125 -8.99 35.09 17.93
C THR A 125 -8.35 36.44 17.57
N VAL A 126 -8.94 37.21 16.65
CA VAL A 126 -8.47 38.57 16.33
C VAL A 126 -8.53 39.47 17.58
N ALA A 127 -9.64 39.43 18.32
CA ALA A 127 -9.77 40.26 19.52
C ALA A 127 -8.76 39.86 20.60
N ASP A 128 -8.46 38.58 20.77
CA ASP A 128 -7.49 38.12 21.75
C ASP A 128 -6.05 38.52 21.37
N ILE A 129 -5.71 38.50 20.07
CA ILE A 129 -4.42 39.03 19.57
C ILE A 129 -4.31 40.53 19.84
N LEU A 130 -5.34 41.30 19.50
CA LEU A 130 -5.34 42.76 19.72
C LEU A 130 -5.37 43.15 21.20
N ARG A 131 -5.85 42.25 22.07
CA ARG A 131 -5.86 42.45 23.52
C ARG A 131 -4.53 42.13 24.19
N GLY A 132 -3.79 41.19 23.64
CA GLY A 132 -2.58 40.63 24.25
C GLY A 132 -1.29 41.29 23.75
N PRO A 133 -0.13 40.79 24.23
CA PRO A 133 1.18 41.22 23.75
C PRO A 133 1.43 40.86 22.27
N ALA A 134 0.64 39.93 21.72
CA ALA A 134 0.68 39.57 20.29
C ALA A 134 0.32 40.75 19.36
N ARG A 135 -0.34 41.81 19.88
CA ARG A 135 -0.61 43.05 19.14
C ARG A 135 0.68 43.69 18.61
N GLU A 136 1.74 43.73 19.40
CA GLU A 136 3.01 44.34 18.99
C GLU A 136 3.64 43.57 17.83
N ARG A 137 3.55 42.24 17.85
CA ARG A 137 4.03 41.40 16.75
C ARG A 137 3.20 41.60 15.50
N TYR A 138 1.88 41.69 15.64
CA TYR A 138 1.00 42.03 14.53
C TYR A 138 1.35 43.39 13.92
N ASP A 139 1.56 44.41 14.75
CA ASP A 139 1.95 45.76 14.31
C ASP A 139 3.32 45.78 13.62
N HIS A 140 4.27 44.95 14.09
CA HIS A 140 5.55 44.75 13.42
C HIS A 140 5.37 44.20 12.00
N PHE A 141 4.54 43.18 11.81
CA PHE A 141 4.27 42.62 10.47
C PHE A 141 3.42 43.55 9.60
N LEU A 142 2.57 44.38 10.20
CA LEU A 142 1.81 45.39 9.46
C LEU A 142 2.73 46.47 8.88
N ARG A 143 3.81 46.85 9.60
CA ARG A 143 4.81 47.83 9.15
C ARG A 143 5.83 47.24 8.18
N ASN A 144 6.29 46.01 8.45
CA ASN A 144 7.39 45.37 7.71
C ASN A 144 6.92 44.45 6.58
N GLY A 145 5.62 44.14 6.54
CA GLY A 145 5.00 43.23 5.58
C GLY A 145 4.85 41.80 6.11
N PHE A 146 3.81 41.12 5.62
CA PHE A 146 3.53 39.72 5.94
C PHE A 146 4.29 38.79 4.97
N PRO A 147 4.84 37.67 5.47
CA PRO A 147 5.42 36.65 4.60
C PRO A 147 4.33 36.04 3.71
N LYS A 148 4.64 35.85 2.42
CA LYS A 148 3.72 35.23 1.45
C LYS A 148 3.58 33.72 1.63
N TRP A 149 4.44 33.08 2.42
CA TRP A 149 4.43 31.63 2.58
C TRP A 149 3.26 31.17 3.46
N LYS A 150 2.35 30.38 2.89
CA LYS A 150 1.10 29.92 3.51
C LYS A 150 1.26 28.70 4.43
N GLY A 151 2.48 28.44 4.90
CA GLY A 151 2.83 27.27 5.72
C GLY A 151 2.63 25.93 5.02
N THR A 152 2.69 24.83 5.78
CA THR A 152 2.45 23.47 5.26
C THR A 152 0.96 23.14 5.11
N GLY A 153 0.09 23.85 5.84
CA GLY A 153 -1.37 23.73 5.76
C GLY A 153 -1.91 23.94 4.34
N TYR A 154 -1.26 24.80 3.55
CA TYR A 154 -1.57 25.03 2.14
C TYR A 154 -1.46 23.75 1.29
N TYR A 155 -0.45 22.91 1.53
CA TYR A 155 -0.30 21.65 0.79
C TYR A 155 -1.48 20.71 1.07
N TYR A 156 -1.95 20.64 2.32
CA TYR A 156 -3.06 19.78 2.72
C TYR A 156 -4.44 20.31 2.27
N SER A 157 -4.60 21.63 2.10
CA SER A 157 -5.87 22.19 1.61
C SER A 157 -6.05 22.00 0.10
N ARG A 158 -4.95 22.07 -0.67
CA ARG A 158 -4.96 21.94 -2.13
C ARG A 158 -4.83 20.49 -2.62
N PHE A 159 -3.95 19.70 -2.00
CA PHE A 159 -3.70 18.31 -2.40
C PHE A 159 -4.45 17.36 -1.46
N ARG A 160 -5.66 16.98 -1.87
CA ARG A 160 -6.44 15.91 -1.25
C ARG A 160 -6.37 14.69 -2.16
N PRO A 161 -5.37 13.80 -1.97
CA PRO A 161 -5.22 12.64 -2.84
C PRO A 161 -6.52 11.83 -2.80
N GLY A 162 -7.14 11.64 -3.96
CA GLY A 162 -8.32 10.80 -4.09
C GLY A 162 -7.95 9.32 -3.89
N LEU A 163 -8.95 8.47 -3.68
CA LEU A 163 -8.76 7.03 -3.47
C LEU A 163 -7.86 6.40 -4.54
N GLY A 164 -8.06 6.73 -5.82
CA GLY A 164 -7.24 6.21 -6.91
C GLY A 164 -5.76 6.61 -6.81
N SER A 165 -5.46 7.87 -6.46
CA SER A 165 -4.07 8.31 -6.28
C SER A 165 -3.38 7.62 -5.12
N VAL A 166 -4.13 7.32 -4.04
CA VAL A 166 -3.61 6.55 -2.90
C VAL A 166 -3.36 5.11 -3.29
N LEU A 167 -4.29 4.46 -4.00
CA LEU A 167 -4.13 3.08 -4.46
C LEU A 167 -2.95 2.94 -5.42
N VAL A 168 -2.77 3.87 -6.36
CA VAL A 168 -1.61 3.88 -7.27
C VAL A 168 -0.31 4.09 -6.48
N GLY A 169 -0.29 5.03 -5.52
CA GLY A 169 0.88 5.25 -4.66
C GLY A 169 1.23 4.00 -3.85
N LEU A 170 0.23 3.36 -3.22
CA LEU A 170 0.41 2.13 -2.46
C LEU A 170 0.92 1.00 -3.35
N PHE A 171 0.37 0.87 -4.56
CA PHE A 171 0.80 -0.12 -5.53
C PHE A 171 2.26 0.07 -5.96
N LEU A 172 2.69 1.31 -6.23
CA LEU A 172 4.09 1.60 -6.57
C LEU A 172 5.04 1.32 -5.40
N VAL A 173 4.64 1.67 -4.19
CA VAL A 173 5.46 1.45 -2.98
C VAL A 173 5.57 -0.03 -2.65
N PHE A 174 4.45 -0.75 -2.54
CA PHE A 174 4.45 -2.15 -2.12
C PHE A 174 4.72 -3.10 -3.28
N GLY A 175 4.05 -2.93 -4.42
CA GLY A 175 4.25 -3.76 -5.61
C GLY A 175 5.55 -3.47 -6.35
N GLY A 176 6.16 -2.29 -6.14
CA GLY A 176 7.45 -1.91 -6.71
C GLY A 176 8.57 -2.03 -5.70
N GLY A 177 8.69 -1.02 -4.83
CA GLY A 177 9.83 -0.90 -3.90
C GLY A 177 9.95 -2.06 -2.90
N ALA A 178 8.89 -2.36 -2.14
CA ALA A 178 8.92 -3.42 -1.14
C ALA A 178 9.05 -4.81 -1.79
N HIS A 179 8.35 -5.04 -2.89
CA HIS A 179 8.46 -6.30 -3.65
C HIS A 179 9.87 -6.49 -4.23
N TYR A 180 10.49 -5.45 -4.78
CA TYR A 180 11.88 -5.53 -5.23
C TYR A 180 12.84 -5.84 -4.08
N ALA A 181 12.65 -5.20 -2.92
CA ALA A 181 13.45 -5.49 -1.74
C ALA A 181 13.30 -6.96 -1.31
N ALA A 182 12.07 -7.51 -1.35
CA ALA A 182 11.83 -8.93 -1.07
C ALA A 182 12.54 -9.85 -2.06
N LEU A 183 12.52 -9.53 -3.36
CA LEU A 183 13.23 -10.29 -4.40
C LEU A 183 14.76 -10.25 -4.21
N VAL A 184 15.31 -9.09 -3.85
CA VAL A 184 16.74 -8.95 -3.56
C VAL A 184 17.12 -9.76 -2.32
N LEU A 185 16.28 -9.75 -1.28
CA LEU A 185 16.53 -10.52 -0.08
C LEU A 185 16.43 -12.02 -0.35
N SER A 186 15.42 -12.48 -1.09
CA SER A 186 15.28 -13.89 -1.46
C SER A 186 16.45 -14.36 -2.32
N TRP A 187 16.90 -13.56 -3.29
CA TRP A 187 18.08 -13.85 -4.11
C TRP A 187 19.34 -14.00 -3.26
N LYS A 188 19.58 -13.09 -2.29
CA LYS A 188 20.72 -13.19 -1.36
C LYS A 188 20.65 -14.45 -0.51
N CYS A 189 19.51 -14.71 0.11
CA CYS A 189 19.33 -15.89 0.97
C CYS A 189 19.47 -17.20 0.18
N GLN A 190 18.94 -17.27 -1.03
CA GLN A 190 19.07 -18.46 -1.90
C GLN A 190 20.53 -18.70 -2.28
N ARG A 191 21.26 -17.65 -2.63
CA ARG A 191 22.68 -17.73 -2.97
C ARG A 191 23.53 -18.18 -1.79
N GLU A 192 23.29 -17.61 -0.60
CA GLU A 192 23.96 -18.04 0.64
C GLU A 192 23.62 -19.48 1.02
N PHE A 193 22.38 -19.91 0.79
CA PHE A 193 21.95 -21.29 1.07
C PHE A 193 22.69 -22.28 0.17
N VAL A 194 22.68 -22.07 -1.15
CA VAL A 194 23.35 -22.95 -2.12
C VAL A 194 24.85 -23.01 -1.84
N ASP A 195 25.48 -21.87 -1.57
CA ASP A 195 26.90 -21.79 -1.25
C ASP A 195 27.27 -22.55 0.04
N ARG A 196 26.46 -22.45 1.10
CA ARG A 196 26.65 -23.28 2.31
C ARG A 196 26.46 -24.77 2.02
N TYR A 197 25.46 -25.11 1.20
CA TYR A 197 25.12 -26.48 0.87
C TYR A 197 26.23 -27.16 0.04
N ILE A 198 26.78 -26.45 -0.95
CA ILE A 198 27.95 -26.88 -1.73
C ILE A 198 29.17 -27.09 -0.82
N ARG A 199 29.44 -26.15 0.10
CA ARG A 199 30.56 -26.27 1.05
C ARG A 199 30.44 -27.49 1.94
N GLN A 200 29.26 -27.76 2.48
CA GLN A 200 29.01 -28.94 3.30
C GLN A 200 29.20 -30.24 2.50
N ALA A 201 28.71 -30.29 1.26
CA ALA A 201 28.87 -31.45 0.39
C ALA A 201 30.35 -31.73 0.06
N ARG A 202 31.11 -30.69 -0.27
CA ARG A 202 32.57 -30.79 -0.51
C ARG A 202 33.31 -31.30 0.72
N ARG A 203 33.00 -30.73 1.89
CA ARG A 203 33.62 -31.13 3.16
C ARG A 203 33.30 -32.59 3.52
N ALA A 204 32.07 -33.04 3.30
CA ALA A 204 31.67 -34.43 3.55
C ALA A 204 32.29 -35.43 2.56
N ALA A 205 32.53 -35.03 1.30
CA ALA A 205 33.14 -35.89 0.29
C ALA A 205 34.67 -36.02 0.44
N TRP A 206 35.35 -34.91 0.78
CA TRP A 206 36.81 -34.80 0.66
C TRP A 206 37.53 -34.31 1.92
N GLY A 207 36.83 -33.97 2.99
CA GLY A 207 37.41 -33.73 4.31
C GLY A 207 38.01 -32.34 4.56
N ASP A 208 38.42 -31.60 3.52
CA ASP A 208 39.04 -30.27 3.66
C ASP A 208 38.63 -29.24 2.59
N GLU A 209 38.56 -27.97 2.99
CA GLU A 209 37.99 -26.81 2.25
C GLU A 209 38.81 -26.36 1.04
N THR A 210 40.04 -26.84 0.89
CA THR A 210 40.92 -26.56 -0.25
C THR A 210 40.96 -27.80 -1.11
N GLY A 211 40.43 -27.76 -2.34
CA GLY A 211 40.40 -28.88 -3.31
C GLY A 211 41.77 -29.36 -3.79
N VAL A 212 42.72 -29.57 -2.89
CA VAL A 212 44.06 -30.08 -3.10
C VAL A 212 44.21 -31.31 -2.21
N ARG A 213 44.55 -32.45 -2.82
CA ARG A 213 44.86 -33.72 -2.16
C ARG A 213 45.69 -33.49 -0.89
N GLY A 214 45.11 -33.76 0.28
CA GLY A 214 45.84 -33.96 1.52
C GLY A 214 46.82 -35.13 1.36
N ILE A 215 48.08 -34.89 1.71
CA ILE A 215 49.14 -35.90 1.70
C ILE A 215 48.81 -36.91 2.82
N PRO A 216 48.81 -38.24 2.56
CA PRO A 216 48.50 -39.21 3.61
C PRO A 216 49.66 -39.22 4.62
N GLY A 217 49.45 -38.75 5.86
CA GLY A 217 50.39 -39.02 6.95
C GLY A 217 50.61 -37.96 8.03
N LEU A 218 49.98 -36.79 8.01
CA LEU A 218 50.10 -35.84 9.11
C LEU A 218 48.74 -35.21 9.42
N ASP A 219 48.03 -35.76 10.40
CA ASP A 219 47.57 -35.00 11.57
C ASP A 219 46.91 -35.93 12.60
N SER A 220 47.71 -36.22 13.63
CA SER A 220 47.40 -36.41 15.05
C SER A 220 46.04 -36.97 15.47
N ALA A 221 46.10 -38.17 16.07
CA ALA A 221 45.11 -38.69 17.01
C ALA A 221 44.83 -37.70 18.16
N PRO A 222 43.67 -37.86 18.85
CA PRO A 222 43.83 -38.43 20.19
C PRO A 222 42.82 -39.55 20.54
N ALA A 223 43.38 -40.49 21.32
CA ALA A 223 42.78 -41.29 22.39
C ALA A 223 41.72 -42.36 22.06
N LEU A 224 42.21 -43.61 22.01
CA LEU A 224 41.46 -44.82 22.38
C LEU A 224 41.34 -44.94 23.91
N ALA A 225 40.12 -45.18 24.40
CA ALA A 225 39.81 -45.99 25.59
C ALA A 225 38.32 -46.42 25.54
N PRO A 226 37.90 -47.49 26.23
CA PRO A 226 37.68 -48.83 25.69
C PRO A 226 36.19 -49.20 25.49
N ALA A 227 35.95 -50.31 24.79
CA ALA A 227 34.63 -50.90 24.56
C ALA A 227 33.99 -51.48 25.84
N PRO A 228 32.65 -51.48 25.93
CA PRO A 228 31.92 -52.49 26.67
C PRO A 228 31.00 -53.33 25.76
N GLU A 229 31.03 -54.66 25.95
CA GLU A 229 29.99 -55.60 25.50
C GLU A 229 28.78 -55.60 26.48
N PRO A 230 27.78 -56.47 26.31
CA PRO A 230 26.44 -56.24 25.75
C PRO A 230 25.36 -55.91 26.82
N GLU A 231 24.16 -55.59 26.33
CA GLU A 231 22.97 -55.07 27.04
C GLU A 231 22.64 -55.63 28.44
N PRO A 232 21.89 -54.84 29.24
CA PRO A 232 20.55 -55.31 29.57
C PRO A 232 19.46 -54.24 29.39
N GLU A 233 18.38 -54.70 28.75
CA GLU A 233 16.97 -54.41 29.03
C GLU A 233 16.55 -52.93 29.13
N ALA A 234 15.88 -52.48 28.06
CA ALA A 234 15.05 -51.28 28.05
C ALA A 234 13.97 -51.35 29.16
N ALA A 235 14.23 -50.64 30.26
CA ALA A 235 13.24 -50.37 31.28
C ALA A 235 12.09 -49.57 30.67
N ALA A 236 10.95 -50.23 30.48
CA ALA A 236 9.70 -49.64 30.03
C ALA A 236 9.25 -48.54 31.01
N VAL A 237 9.22 -47.30 30.55
CA VAL A 237 8.56 -46.22 31.28
C VAL A 237 7.06 -46.55 31.34
N PRO A 238 6.43 -46.62 32.53
CA PRO A 238 5.02 -46.97 32.65
C PRO A 238 4.15 -45.82 32.15
N MET A 239 3.84 -45.82 30.85
CA MET A 239 2.92 -44.86 30.24
C MET A 239 1.49 -45.21 30.59
N ASN A 240 0.76 -44.24 31.15
CA ASN A 240 -0.66 -44.37 31.44
C ASN A 240 -1.46 -44.65 30.16
N ARG A 241 -2.43 -45.58 30.25
CA ARG A 241 -3.26 -46.12 29.15
C ARG A 241 -3.92 -45.06 28.25
N ARG A 242 -4.01 -43.81 28.71
CA ARG A 242 -4.57 -42.66 28.01
C ARG A 242 -3.58 -41.98 27.05
N GLN A 243 -2.28 -41.97 27.38
CA GLN A 243 -1.22 -41.42 26.52
C GLN A 243 -0.93 -42.35 25.33
N LYS A 244 -0.91 -43.67 25.56
CA LYS A 244 -0.74 -44.67 24.50
C LYS A 244 -1.81 -44.57 23.40
N ARG A 245 -3.07 -44.29 23.80
CA ARG A 245 -4.19 -44.11 22.86
C ARG A 245 -4.15 -42.79 22.09
N MET A 246 -3.50 -41.75 22.61
CA MET A 246 -3.30 -40.51 21.85
C MET A 246 -2.21 -40.69 20.80
N MET A 247 -1.09 -41.33 21.17
CA MET A 247 0.01 -41.62 20.26
C MET A 247 -0.42 -42.56 19.12
N ASP A 248 -1.19 -43.61 19.43
CA ASP A 248 -1.78 -44.50 18.41
C ASP A 248 -2.81 -43.79 17.50
N ARG A 249 -3.44 -42.71 17.99
CA ARG A 249 -4.44 -41.92 17.25
C ARG A 249 -3.80 -40.84 16.39
N GLU A 250 -2.63 -40.34 16.77
CA GLU A 250 -1.78 -39.43 15.99
C GLU A 250 -1.10 -40.19 14.86
N ASN A 251 -0.48 -41.35 15.13
CA ASN A 251 0.13 -42.19 14.10
C ASN A 251 -0.89 -42.72 13.08
N ARG A 252 -2.15 -42.99 13.48
CA ARG A 252 -3.23 -43.35 12.53
C ARG A 252 -3.78 -42.15 11.74
N LYS A 253 -3.58 -40.92 12.19
CA LYS A 253 -4.03 -39.71 11.50
C LYS A 253 -3.02 -39.24 10.44
N GLU A 254 -1.73 -39.50 10.65
CA GLU A 254 -0.69 -39.19 9.66
C GLU A 254 -0.70 -40.18 8.48
N GLY A 255 -1.10 -41.44 8.70
CA GLY A 255 -1.23 -42.44 7.63
C GLY A 255 -2.45 -42.31 6.70
N LYS A 256 -3.31 -41.27 6.83
CA LYS A 256 -4.53 -41.17 6.01
C LYS A 256 -4.92 -39.75 5.59
N LYS A 257 -3.94 -38.94 5.17
CA LYS A 257 -4.18 -37.74 4.37
C LYS A 257 -3.16 -37.60 3.25
N GLY A 258 -3.42 -38.31 2.16
CA GLY A 258 -2.90 -37.97 0.85
C GLY A 258 -3.58 -36.71 0.30
N SER A 259 -2.74 -35.89 -0.33
CA SER A 259 -2.95 -34.94 -1.44
C SER A 259 -4.14 -33.96 -1.41
N ARG A 260 -3.82 -32.66 -1.25
CA ARG A 260 -4.41 -31.58 -2.09
C ARG A 260 -3.58 -30.29 -1.98
N ALA A 261 -2.74 -30.03 -2.97
CA ALA A 261 -2.26 -28.69 -3.33
C ALA A 261 -1.76 -28.74 -4.79
N THR A 262 -2.58 -28.27 -5.74
CA THR A 262 -2.42 -26.98 -6.43
C THR A 262 -1.33 -27.01 -7.50
N SER A 263 -1.80 -27.12 -8.74
CA SER A 263 -1.05 -27.05 -9.99
C SER A 263 -0.25 -25.74 -10.12
N ARG A 264 1.06 -25.88 -10.38
CA ARG A 264 1.90 -24.87 -11.02
C ARG A 264 2.34 -25.44 -12.36
N THR A 265 1.92 -24.79 -13.43
CA THR A 265 2.27 -25.07 -14.82
C THR A 265 3.79 -25.01 -15.04
N PRO A 266 4.40 -25.94 -15.80
CA PRO A 266 5.79 -25.82 -16.24
C PRO A 266 5.85 -24.85 -17.41
N GLY A 267 6.63 -23.77 -17.26
CA GLY A 267 7.04 -22.93 -18.37
C GLY A 267 8.43 -23.36 -18.78
N THR A 268 8.53 -23.85 -20.00
CA THR A 268 9.75 -24.13 -20.77
C THR A 268 10.87 -23.15 -20.43
N VAL A 269 11.90 -23.65 -19.74
CA VAL A 269 13.24 -23.10 -19.82
C VAL A 269 14.09 -24.26 -20.28
N THR A 270 14.45 -24.25 -21.56
CA THR A 270 15.41 -25.16 -22.14
C THR A 270 16.70 -25.07 -21.30
N PRO A 271 17.13 -26.13 -20.61
CA PRO A 271 18.46 -26.12 -20.03
C PRO A 271 19.42 -26.32 -21.20
N THR A 272 20.28 -25.32 -21.44
CA THR A 272 21.49 -25.55 -22.21
C THR A 272 22.29 -26.59 -21.45
N SER A 273 22.27 -27.83 -21.93
CA SER A 273 23.19 -28.87 -21.52
C SER A 273 24.58 -28.49 -22.02
N GLU A 274 25.26 -27.59 -21.30
CA GLU A 274 26.71 -27.66 -21.24
C GLU A 274 27.03 -28.94 -20.47
N SER A 275 27.15 -30.03 -21.22
CA SER A 275 27.73 -31.28 -20.75
C SER A 275 29.18 -30.99 -20.39
N VAL A 276 29.41 -30.53 -19.16
CA VAL A 276 30.73 -30.57 -18.53
C VAL A 276 31.05 -32.05 -18.36
N GLU A 277 31.79 -32.60 -19.31
CA GLU A 277 32.23 -33.99 -19.26
C GLU A 277 32.98 -34.23 -17.94
N PRO A 278 32.67 -35.30 -17.20
CA PRO A 278 33.29 -35.55 -15.90
C PRO A 278 34.76 -35.91 -16.05
N THR A 279 35.62 -34.95 -15.78
CA THR A 279 37.05 -35.19 -15.63
C THR A 279 37.36 -35.53 -14.16
N GLY A 280 37.11 -36.78 -13.75
CA GLY A 280 37.71 -37.35 -12.53
C GLY A 280 36.83 -38.21 -11.61
N GLU A 281 37.39 -38.57 -10.44
CA GLU A 281 36.78 -39.42 -9.42
C GLU A 281 35.56 -38.73 -8.78
N ARG A 282 34.41 -39.42 -8.73
CA ARG A 282 33.14 -38.90 -8.20
C ARG A 282 32.79 -39.57 -6.88
N LYS A 283 32.42 -38.80 -5.86
CA LYS A 283 31.98 -39.32 -4.55
C LYS A 283 30.52 -38.98 -4.29
N ARG A 284 29.75 -40.00 -3.91
CA ARG A 284 28.34 -39.86 -3.54
C ARG A 284 28.24 -39.60 -2.04
N VAL A 285 27.61 -38.50 -1.66
CA VAL A 285 27.38 -38.08 -0.28
C VAL A 285 25.87 -37.90 -0.08
N VAL A 286 25.32 -38.48 0.97
CA VAL A 286 23.93 -38.23 1.35
C VAL A 286 23.90 -37.02 2.26
N ALA A 287 23.21 -35.96 1.84
CA ALA A 287 23.02 -34.76 2.65
C ALA A 287 21.99 -35.01 3.77
N GLU A 288 21.98 -34.14 4.78
CA GLU A 288 21.10 -34.26 5.96
C GLU A 288 19.59 -34.30 5.63
N ASN A 289 19.22 -33.78 4.47
CA ASN A 289 17.85 -33.80 3.93
C ASN A 289 17.51 -35.09 3.16
N GLY A 290 18.39 -36.10 3.16
CA GLY A 290 18.20 -37.38 2.46
C GLY A 290 18.47 -37.32 0.95
N LYS A 291 18.87 -36.15 0.41
CA LYS A 291 19.21 -36.00 -1.01
C LYS A 291 20.63 -36.51 -1.28
N VAL A 292 20.82 -37.16 -2.42
CA VAL A 292 22.14 -37.67 -2.84
C VAL A 292 22.85 -36.60 -3.66
N LEU A 293 24.05 -36.24 -3.21
CA LEU A 293 24.94 -35.29 -3.88
C LEU A 293 26.16 -36.02 -4.42
N ILE A 294 26.52 -35.76 -5.66
CA ILE A 294 27.72 -36.29 -6.29
C ILE A 294 28.74 -35.15 -6.34
N VAL A 295 29.89 -35.33 -5.72
CA VAL A 295 30.97 -34.34 -5.71
C VAL A 295 32.11 -34.84 -6.57
N ASP A 296 32.41 -34.10 -7.64
CA ASP A 296 33.51 -34.39 -8.54
C ASP A 296 34.85 -33.92 -7.93
N SER A 297 35.95 -34.53 -8.36
CA SER A 297 37.32 -34.16 -7.91
C SER A 297 37.71 -32.69 -8.19
N VAL A 298 37.06 -32.04 -9.15
CA VAL A 298 37.25 -30.61 -9.48
C VAL A 298 36.50 -29.69 -8.49
N GLY A 299 35.57 -30.24 -7.72
CA GLY A 299 34.75 -29.51 -6.73
C GLY A 299 33.35 -29.13 -7.22
N ASN A 300 32.92 -29.59 -8.39
CA ASN A 300 31.54 -29.45 -8.84
C ASN A 300 30.63 -30.38 -8.03
N VAL A 301 29.45 -29.90 -7.64
CA VAL A 301 28.49 -30.65 -6.84
C VAL A 301 27.22 -30.83 -7.65
N PHE A 302 26.85 -32.06 -7.91
CA PHE A 302 25.63 -32.44 -8.62
C PHE A 302 24.61 -32.99 -7.64
N LEU A 303 23.33 -32.65 -7.83
CA LEU A 303 22.21 -33.22 -7.11
C LEU A 303 21.56 -34.31 -7.96
N GLU A 304 21.53 -35.54 -7.46
CA GLU A 304 20.84 -36.67 -8.07
C GLU A 304 19.38 -36.66 -7.58
N GLU A 305 18.43 -36.32 -8.47
CA GLU A 305 17.00 -36.40 -8.21
C GLU A 305 16.44 -37.63 -8.94
N GLU A 306 15.84 -38.55 -8.19
CA GLU A 306 15.12 -39.70 -8.75
C GLU A 306 13.67 -39.29 -8.99
N THR A 307 13.25 -39.22 -10.25
CA THR A 307 11.86 -38.96 -10.62
C THR A 307 10.99 -40.18 -10.27
N GLU A 308 9.68 -39.99 -10.09
CA GLU A 308 8.71 -41.04 -9.72
C GLU A 308 8.75 -42.27 -10.66
N ASP A 309 9.20 -42.09 -11.90
CA ASP A 309 9.38 -43.14 -12.91
C ASP A 309 10.74 -43.88 -12.83
N GLY A 310 11.57 -43.57 -11.83
CA GLY A 310 12.88 -44.21 -11.60
C GLY A 310 14.02 -43.66 -12.46
N GLU A 311 13.79 -42.60 -13.23
CA GLU A 311 14.82 -41.91 -14.00
C GLU A 311 15.62 -40.94 -13.12
N ARG A 312 16.95 -41.03 -13.20
CA ARG A 312 17.91 -40.24 -12.41
C ARG A 312 18.37 -39.02 -13.19
N HIS A 313 18.08 -37.83 -12.68
CA HIS A 313 18.61 -36.59 -13.26
C HIS A 313 19.69 -36.00 -12.36
N GLU A 314 20.84 -35.67 -12.95
CA GLU A 314 21.96 -34.99 -12.28
C GLU A 314 21.86 -33.48 -12.56
N PHE A 315 21.59 -32.68 -11.53
CA PHE A 315 21.55 -31.22 -11.62
C PHE A 315 22.80 -30.60 -11.02
N LEU A 316 23.57 -29.85 -11.82
CA LEU A 316 24.72 -29.11 -11.30
C LEU A 316 24.24 -27.97 -10.38
N LEU A 317 24.72 -27.95 -9.14
CA LEU A 317 24.47 -26.84 -8.23
C LEU A 317 25.49 -25.73 -8.50
N ASP A 318 25.14 -24.82 -9.40
CA ASP A 318 25.91 -23.60 -9.64
C ASP A 318 25.29 -22.39 -8.91
N ILE A 319 26.15 -21.62 -8.25
CA ILE A 319 25.79 -20.38 -7.56
C ILE A 319 25.54 -19.26 -8.59
N GLU A 320 26.20 -19.31 -9.75
CA GLU A 320 26.12 -18.26 -10.78
C GLU A 320 24.86 -18.34 -11.65
N GLU A 321 24.23 -19.52 -11.73
CA GLU A 321 22.96 -19.73 -12.42
C GLU A 321 21.79 -18.94 -11.77
N ILE A 322 21.92 -18.59 -10.48
CA ILE A 322 20.89 -17.83 -9.76
C ILE A 322 20.84 -16.37 -10.29
N GLN A 323 19.94 -16.13 -11.24
CA GLN A 323 19.75 -14.83 -11.87
C GLN A 323 19.44 -13.72 -10.85
N ARG A 324 20.13 -12.58 -11.02
CA ARG A 324 19.88 -11.38 -10.20
C ARG A 324 18.51 -10.78 -10.52
N PRO A 325 17.72 -10.39 -9.50
CA PRO A 325 16.40 -9.82 -9.71
C PRO A 325 16.51 -8.48 -10.43
N LYS A 326 15.72 -8.30 -11.49
CA LYS A 326 15.62 -7.06 -12.25
C LYS A 326 14.41 -6.26 -11.78
N ILE A 327 14.42 -4.96 -12.00
CA ILE A 327 13.28 -4.07 -11.67
C ILE A 327 12.02 -4.49 -12.46
N SER A 328 12.20 -5.07 -13.65
CA SER A 328 11.13 -5.65 -14.48
C SER A 328 10.39 -6.82 -13.81
N ASP A 329 11.01 -7.49 -12.84
CA ASP A 329 10.43 -8.65 -12.17
C ASP A 329 9.43 -8.24 -11.09
N THR A 330 9.32 -6.92 -10.84
CA THR A 330 8.37 -6.37 -9.87
C THR A 330 6.93 -6.42 -10.40
N MET A 331 5.98 -6.50 -9.47
CA MET A 331 4.55 -6.53 -9.81
C MET A 331 4.12 -5.28 -10.59
N VAL A 332 4.79 -4.15 -10.38
CA VAL A 332 4.54 -2.88 -11.09
C VAL A 332 4.71 -3.01 -12.61
N PHE A 333 5.64 -3.84 -13.10
CA PHE A 333 5.83 -4.06 -14.53
C PHE A 333 5.12 -5.31 -15.02
N ARG A 334 5.12 -6.38 -14.22
CA ARG A 334 4.54 -7.67 -14.61
C ARG A 334 3.02 -7.62 -14.77
N ILE A 335 2.31 -6.91 -13.88
CA ILE A 335 0.84 -6.84 -13.90
C ILE A 335 0.33 -6.07 -15.14
N PRO A 336 0.84 -4.86 -15.46
CA PRO A 336 0.42 -4.16 -16.68
C PRO A 336 0.73 -4.95 -17.97
N VAL A 337 1.91 -5.56 -18.06
CA VAL A 337 2.29 -6.38 -19.23
C VAL A 337 1.36 -7.59 -19.37
N TRP A 338 1.04 -8.27 -18.26
CA TRP A 338 0.09 -9.38 -18.26
C TRP A 338 -1.32 -8.97 -18.70
N PHE A 339 -1.82 -7.83 -18.20
CA PHE A 339 -3.10 -7.28 -18.64
C PHE A 339 -3.08 -6.92 -20.13
N TYR A 340 -1.99 -6.34 -20.62
CA TYR A 340 -1.82 -6.01 -22.04
C TYR A 340 -1.84 -7.26 -22.93
N HIS A 341 -1.10 -8.32 -22.58
CA HIS A 341 -1.12 -9.59 -23.33
C HIS A 341 -2.52 -10.23 -23.33
N LYS A 342 -3.24 -10.16 -22.21
CA LYS A 342 -4.57 -10.77 -22.08
C LYS A 342 -5.68 -10.02 -22.82
N THR A 343 -5.54 -8.71 -23.03
CA THR A 343 -6.59 -7.84 -23.59
C THR A 343 -6.32 -7.38 -25.01
N VAL A 344 -5.15 -6.78 -25.25
CA VAL A 344 -4.76 -6.20 -26.55
C VAL A 344 -4.00 -7.23 -27.40
N GLY A 345 -3.13 -8.04 -26.79
CA GLY A 345 -2.38 -9.09 -27.49
C GLY A 345 -3.29 -10.10 -28.19
N ARG A 346 -4.43 -10.45 -27.58
CA ARG A 346 -5.43 -11.36 -28.15
C ARG A 346 -6.26 -10.74 -29.29
N THR A 347 -6.37 -9.42 -29.36
CA THR A 347 -7.25 -8.72 -30.32
C THR A 347 -6.50 -8.09 -31.50
N LEU A 348 -5.18 -7.87 -31.38
CA LEU A 348 -4.35 -7.28 -32.44
C LEU A 348 -3.32 -8.23 -33.07
N GLY A 349 -3.09 -9.43 -32.52
CA GLY A 349 -2.03 -10.34 -32.95
C GLY A 349 -2.54 -11.74 -33.32
N SER A 350 -3.04 -11.92 -34.54
CA SER A 350 -3.01 -13.23 -35.20
C SER A 350 -1.92 -13.17 -36.27
N SER A 351 -0.74 -13.72 -35.96
CA SER A 351 0.19 -14.34 -36.91
C SER A 351 1.31 -15.03 -36.14
N ALA A 352 1.23 -16.36 -36.15
CA ALA A 352 2.31 -17.34 -36.07
C ALA A 352 3.47 -17.08 -35.09
N ALA A 353 3.42 -17.76 -33.96
CA ALA A 353 4.58 -18.41 -33.34
C ALA A 353 4.14 -19.83 -32.92
N PRO A 354 5.03 -20.84 -33.00
CA PRO A 354 4.64 -22.24 -33.02
C PRO A 354 4.09 -22.71 -31.68
N ASP A 355 3.17 -23.66 -31.80
CA ASP A 355 2.45 -24.33 -30.74
C ASP A 355 3.41 -24.95 -29.70
N ASP A 356 3.22 -24.58 -28.44
CA ASP A 356 3.56 -25.42 -27.30
C ASP A 356 2.21 -25.88 -26.73
N ASP A 357 1.80 -27.07 -27.18
CA ASP A 357 0.56 -27.73 -26.80
C ASP A 357 0.53 -27.96 -25.28
N VAL A 358 -0.48 -27.41 -24.61
CA VAL A 358 -1.01 -28.01 -23.38
C VAL A 358 -2.46 -28.32 -23.61
N ASP A 359 -2.63 -29.57 -24.01
CA ASP A 359 -3.81 -30.41 -24.00
C ASP A 359 -4.80 -30.04 -22.88
N ALA A 360 -5.94 -29.50 -23.30
CA ALA A 360 -7.14 -29.42 -22.49
C ALA A 360 -7.96 -30.67 -22.78
N GLY A 361 -7.68 -31.75 -22.05
CA GLY A 361 -8.59 -32.87 -21.91
C GLY A 361 -9.88 -32.42 -21.21
N GLU A 362 -10.94 -32.23 -21.98
CA GLU A 362 -12.31 -32.31 -21.48
C GLU A 362 -12.65 -33.77 -21.20
N GLU A 363 -13.27 -34.04 -20.06
CA GLU A 363 -14.31 -35.07 -19.96
C GLU A 363 -15.44 -34.54 -19.06
N PRO A 364 -16.68 -34.42 -19.59
CA PRO A 364 -17.90 -34.16 -18.85
C PRO A 364 -18.78 -35.41 -18.72
N SER A 365 -19.31 -35.67 -17.51
CA SER A 365 -20.51 -36.48 -17.27
C SER A 365 -21.17 -35.92 -16.00
N ASP A 366 -22.37 -35.35 -16.03
CA ASP A 366 -23.61 -36.09 -16.20
C ASP A 366 -24.67 -35.36 -17.05
N VAL A 367 -25.35 -36.21 -17.83
CA VAL A 367 -26.48 -35.95 -18.71
C VAL A 367 -27.80 -35.99 -17.92
N VAL A 368 -28.67 -35.00 -18.12
CA VAL A 368 -30.13 -35.20 -18.13
C VAL A 368 -30.67 -34.57 -19.40
N GLU A 369 -31.25 -35.43 -20.24
CA GLU A 369 -31.89 -35.14 -21.53
C GLU A 369 -33.11 -34.22 -21.41
N GLN A 370 -33.34 -33.40 -22.42
CA GLN A 370 -34.51 -33.59 -23.30
C GLN A 370 -34.32 -32.90 -24.67
N PRO A 371 -34.91 -33.47 -25.74
CA PRO A 371 -34.49 -33.23 -27.11
C PRO A 371 -35.23 -32.06 -27.78
N ALA A 372 -34.64 -31.66 -28.90
CA ALA A 372 -35.05 -30.64 -29.83
C ALA A 372 -36.45 -30.86 -30.44
N GLU A 373 -37.07 -29.76 -30.85
CA GLU A 373 -37.66 -29.69 -32.19
C GLU A 373 -37.61 -28.26 -32.73
N ALA A 374 -37.18 -28.14 -33.98
CA ALA A 374 -37.21 -26.94 -34.79
C ALA A 374 -38.65 -26.54 -35.07
N THR A 375 -38.92 -25.24 -35.34
CA THR A 375 -39.77 -24.77 -36.45
C THR A 375 -39.89 -23.22 -36.47
N SER A 376 -39.54 -22.68 -37.63
CA SER A 376 -40.07 -21.50 -38.32
C SER A 376 -40.00 -20.07 -37.73
N SER A 377 -39.38 -19.22 -38.56
CA SER A 377 -39.97 -18.04 -39.20
C SER A 377 -40.23 -16.77 -38.38
N SER A 378 -39.40 -15.77 -38.72
CA SER A 378 -39.84 -14.58 -39.46
C SER A 378 -40.19 -13.29 -38.70
N THR A 379 -39.61 -12.23 -39.27
CA THR A 379 -40.15 -10.89 -39.50
C THR A 379 -39.97 -9.81 -38.45
N ALA A 380 -39.30 -8.77 -38.96
CA ALA A 380 -39.12 -7.43 -38.47
C ALA A 380 -40.43 -6.61 -38.36
N THR A 381 -40.23 -5.34 -38.01
CA THR A 381 -41.17 -4.19 -37.97
C THR A 381 -41.95 -4.05 -36.68
N SER A 382 -42.27 -2.85 -36.17
CA SER A 382 -41.75 -1.49 -36.35
C SER A 382 -42.49 -0.61 -35.32
N ASN A 383 -41.91 0.55 -35.02
CA ASN A 383 -42.61 1.79 -34.68
C ASN A 383 -43.32 2.01 -33.31
N THR A 384 -42.69 2.95 -32.59
CA THR A 384 -43.27 4.27 -32.22
C THR A 384 -44.04 4.43 -30.90
N ARG A 385 -43.53 5.37 -30.09
CA ARG A 385 -44.16 6.34 -29.15
C ARG A 385 -45.70 6.22 -29.01
N SER A 386 -46.31 6.30 -27.82
CA SER A 386 -46.23 7.44 -26.89
C SER A 386 -47.04 7.23 -25.59
N SER A 387 -46.76 8.10 -24.59
CA SER A 387 -47.68 8.62 -23.56
C SER A 387 -47.94 7.83 -22.26
N ARG A 388 -47.22 8.25 -21.21
CA ARG A 388 -47.73 8.99 -20.03
C ARG A 388 -49.13 8.59 -19.48
N ARG A 389 -49.17 7.93 -18.31
CA ARG A 389 -50.13 8.30 -17.25
C ARG A 389 -49.68 7.92 -15.84
N LYS A 390 -49.86 8.90 -14.95
CA LYS A 390 -49.55 8.93 -13.52
C LYS A 390 -50.82 8.54 -12.75
N GLY A 391 -50.74 7.54 -11.88
CA GLY A 391 -51.82 7.17 -10.95
C GLY A 391 -51.38 7.39 -9.51
N LYS A 392 -52.00 8.37 -8.84
CA LYS A 392 -51.88 8.65 -7.40
C LYS A 392 -53.24 8.29 -6.81
N ARG A 393 -53.31 7.37 -5.84
CA ARG A 393 -54.53 7.11 -5.06
C ARG A 393 -54.19 7.16 -3.57
N SER A 394 -54.71 8.21 -2.93
CA SER A 394 -54.96 8.32 -1.50
C SER A 394 -56.30 7.64 -1.23
N GLN A 395 -56.41 6.85 -0.16
CA GLN A 395 -57.58 6.90 0.71
C GLN A 395 -57.17 6.66 2.16
N ARG A 396 -57.75 7.52 2.99
CA ARG A 396 -57.70 7.57 4.44
C ARG A 396 -59.05 7.05 4.94
N SER A 397 -59.00 6.26 5.99
CA SER A 397 -60.04 6.12 7.02
C SER A 397 -59.28 5.83 8.30
#